data_AF-A0A7C7KJ23-F1
#
_entry.id   AF-A0A7C7KJ23-F1
#
_cell.length_a   1.000
_cell.length_b   1.000
_cell.length_c   1.000
_cell.angle_alpha   90.00
_cell.angle_beta   90.00
_cell.angle_gamma   90.00
#
_symmetry.space_group_name_H-M   'P 1'
#
loop_
_entity.id
_entity.type
_entity.pdbx_description
1 polymer ?
#
loop_
_entity_poly.entity_id
_entity_poly.type
_entity_poly.pdbx_seq_one_letter_code
_entity_poly.pdbx_strand_id
1 'polypeptide(L)'
;MSEKVLEKYGKVTIYLEPGHPSPIYHVDGQIPPNPYGALKPLLEDDGLEEVMYNGGLQCVKVAHREHGMCRTNIWIDDEEGLKIGKNIAAFT
;
A
#
# COMPACT_ATOMS: atom_id res chain seq x y z
N MET A 1 -12.46 4.46 21.46
CA MET A 1 -12.39 3.08 20.94
C MET A 1 -11.06 2.95 20.24
N SER A 2 -10.18 2.08 20.72
CA SER A 2 -8.81 1.91 20.19
C SER A 2 -8.80 1.06 18.92
N GLU A 3 -7.82 1.31 18.06
CA GLU A 3 -7.51 0.48 16.89
C GLU A 3 -7.26 -0.98 17.32
N LYS A 4 -7.75 -1.95 16.52
CA LYS A 4 -7.47 -3.37 16.73
C LYS A 4 -6.40 -3.82 15.74
N VAL A 5 -5.20 -4.06 16.23
CA VAL A 5 -4.10 -4.63 15.43
C VAL A 5 -4.45 -6.07 15.04
N LEU A 6 -4.33 -6.38 13.75
CA LEU A 6 -4.49 -7.71 13.18
C LEU A 6 -3.13 -8.39 13.02
N GLU A 7 -2.14 -7.66 12.52
CA GLU A 7 -0.82 -8.20 12.23
C GLU A 7 0.27 -7.12 12.27
N LYS A 8 1.50 -7.52 12.56
CA LYS A 8 2.70 -6.68 12.48
C LYS A 8 3.89 -7.49 11.98
N TYR A 9 4.55 -6.99 10.94
CA TYR A 9 5.78 -7.58 10.42
C TYR A 9 6.63 -6.52 9.73
N GLY A 10 7.96 -6.60 9.91
CA GLY A 10 8.88 -5.63 9.31
C GLY A 10 8.51 -4.18 9.62
N LYS A 11 8.15 -3.41 8.57
CA LYS A 11 7.68 -2.02 8.66
C LYS A 11 6.16 -1.90 8.49
N VAL A 12 5.43 -3.00 8.56
CA VAL A 12 4.00 -3.06 8.27
C VAL A 12 3.22 -3.31 9.55
N THR A 13 2.19 -2.50 9.77
CA THR A 13 1.16 -2.75 10.78
C THR A 13 -0.20 -2.80 10.10
N ILE A 14 -0.92 -3.91 10.27
CA ILE A 14 -2.29 -4.08 9.77
C ILE A 14 -3.26 -3.94 10.93
N TYR A 15 -4.25 -3.04 10.83
CA TYR A 15 -5.20 -2.79 11.92
C TYR A 15 -6.59 -2.38 11.42
N LEU A 16 -7.60 -2.58 12.28
CA LEU A 16 -8.97 -2.12 12.06
C LEU A 16 -9.22 -0.80 12.78
N GLU A 17 -9.80 0.16 12.06
CA GLU A 17 -10.35 1.39 12.61
C GLU A 17 -11.83 1.22 12.99
N PRO A 18 -12.29 1.80 14.11
CA PRO A 18 -13.71 1.80 14.45
C PRO A 18 -14.57 2.44 13.35
N GLY A 19 -15.59 1.72 12.90
CA GLY A 19 -16.55 2.22 11.91
C GLY A 19 -16.12 2.09 10.45
N HIS A 20 -14.95 1.49 10.16
CA HIS A 20 -14.54 1.18 8.80
C HIS A 20 -14.53 -0.33 8.52
N PRO A 21 -15.12 -0.80 7.40
CA PRO A 21 -15.24 -2.23 7.12
C PRO A 21 -13.94 -2.90 6.69
N SER A 22 -13.01 -2.17 6.06
CA SER A 22 -11.71 -2.70 5.65
C SER A 22 -10.57 -2.30 6.59
N PRO A 23 -9.57 -3.19 6.79
CA PRO A 23 -8.34 -2.87 7.51
C PRO A 23 -7.54 -1.76 6.83
N ILE A 24 -6.66 -1.14 7.63
CA ILE A 24 -5.54 -0.34 7.16
C ILE A 24 -4.29 -1.20 7.15
N TYR A 25 -3.58 -1.19 6.02
CA TYR A 25 -2.22 -1.65 5.85
C TYR A 25 -1.30 -0.43 5.94
N HIS A 26 -0.60 -0.28 7.05
CA HIS A 26 0.23 0.89 7.32
C HIS A 26 1.71 0.57 7.16
N VAL A 27 2.40 1.34 6.33
CA VAL A 27 3.86 1.26 6.16
C VAL A 27 4.53 2.34 7.00
N ASP A 28 5.37 1.92 7.94
CA ASP A 28 6.13 2.78 8.84
C ASP A 28 7.44 3.29 8.21
N GLY A 29 7.78 4.54 8.52
CA GLY A 29 9.05 5.16 8.15
C GLY A 29 9.10 5.78 6.75
N GLN A 30 10.28 6.27 6.38
CA GLN A 30 10.49 6.90 5.07
C GLN A 30 10.90 5.87 4.03
N ILE A 31 10.40 6.05 2.80
CA ILE A 31 10.76 5.24 1.64
C ILE A 31 11.91 5.96 0.91
N PRO A 32 13.12 5.35 0.82
CA PRO A 32 14.22 5.94 0.07
C PRO A 32 13.89 6.13 -1.42
N PRO A 33 14.50 7.12 -2.11
CA PRO A 33 14.31 7.30 -3.55
C PRO A 33 14.61 6.03 -4.34
N ASN A 34 13.67 5.61 -5.19
CA ASN A 34 13.78 4.38 -5.98
C ASN A 34 12.88 4.47 -7.23
N PRO A 35 13.06 3.58 -8.24
CA PRO A 35 12.28 3.63 -9.49
C PRO A 35 10.77 3.36 -9.32
N TYR A 36 10.35 2.70 -8.25
CA TYR A 36 8.96 2.35 -7.97
C TYR A 36 8.29 3.32 -6.97
N GLY A 37 8.99 4.41 -6.61
CA GLY A 37 8.47 5.45 -5.73
C GLY A 37 7.92 4.91 -4.41
N ALA A 38 6.79 5.46 -3.97
CA ALA A 38 6.13 5.03 -2.75
C ALA A 38 5.50 3.62 -2.83
N LEU A 39 5.37 3.02 -4.03
CA LEU A 39 4.81 1.68 -4.20
C LEU A 39 5.82 0.56 -3.88
N LYS A 40 7.11 0.87 -3.80
CA LYS A 40 8.19 -0.10 -3.56
C LYS A 40 7.91 -1.11 -2.44
N PRO A 41 7.56 -0.70 -1.19
CA PRO A 41 7.30 -1.65 -0.12
C PRO A 41 6.11 -2.57 -0.40
N LEU A 42 5.11 -2.10 -1.17
CA LEU A 42 3.94 -2.91 -1.54
C LEU A 42 4.31 -3.95 -2.61
N LEU A 43 5.16 -3.58 -3.56
CA LEU A 43 5.60 -4.47 -4.64
C LEU A 43 6.60 -5.53 -4.18
N GLU A 44 7.21 -5.36 -3.01
CA GLU A 44 8.16 -6.32 -2.42
C GLU A 44 7.52 -7.21 -1.34
N ASP A 45 6.25 -6.99 -1.02
CA ASP A 45 5.56 -7.77 -0.01
C ASP A 45 4.84 -8.97 -0.63
N ASP A 46 5.41 -10.15 -0.43
CA ASP A 46 4.84 -11.43 -0.87
C ASP A 46 3.46 -11.73 -0.25
N GLY A 47 3.11 -11.07 0.87
CA GLY A 47 1.79 -11.14 1.51
C GLY A 47 0.67 -10.46 0.72
N LEU A 48 1.01 -9.69 -0.32
CA LEU A 48 0.04 -9.02 -1.18
C LEU A 48 -0.20 -9.80 -2.47
N GLU A 49 -1.48 -9.89 -2.87
CA GLU A 49 -1.90 -10.45 -4.16
C GLU A 49 -2.04 -9.37 -5.22
N GLU A 50 -2.43 -8.16 -4.83
CA GLU A 50 -2.67 -7.04 -5.74
C GLU A 50 -2.29 -5.71 -5.09
N VAL A 51 -1.68 -4.82 -5.89
CA VAL A 51 -1.44 -3.40 -5.57
C VAL A 51 -2.23 -2.54 -6.56
N MET A 52 -3.19 -1.78 -6.06
CA MET A 52 -4.13 -0.99 -6.86
C MET A 52 -3.91 0.50 -6.68
N TYR A 53 -3.38 1.12 -7.71
CA TYR A 53 -3.42 2.57 -7.87
C TYR A 53 -4.61 2.95 -8.78
N ASN A 54 -5.55 3.73 -8.24
CA ASN A 54 -6.81 4.08 -8.90
C ASN A 54 -6.98 5.60 -9.08
N GLY A 55 -5.88 6.31 -9.31
CA GLY A 55 -5.84 7.79 -9.42
C GLY A 55 -5.57 8.48 -8.08
N GLY A 56 -4.98 9.67 -8.13
CA GLY A 56 -4.43 10.38 -6.96
C GLY A 56 -5.43 10.96 -5.97
N LEU A 57 -6.74 10.79 -6.21
CA LEU A 57 -7.81 11.19 -5.28
C LEU A 57 -8.08 10.13 -4.20
N GLN A 58 -7.41 8.99 -4.24
CA GLN A 58 -7.53 7.94 -3.24
C GLN A 58 -6.18 7.35 -2.88
N CYS A 59 -6.07 6.85 -1.64
CA CYS A 59 -4.93 6.05 -1.24
C CYS A 59 -4.79 4.82 -2.14
N VAL A 60 -3.57 4.33 -2.26
CA VAL A 60 -3.30 3.02 -2.85
C VAL A 60 -4.02 1.96 -2.02
N LYS A 61 -4.63 0.98 -2.68
CA LYS A 61 -5.29 -0.15 -2.04
C LYS A 61 -4.50 -1.41 -2.31
N VAL A 62 -4.58 -2.38 -1.42
CA VAL A 62 -3.93 -3.68 -1.60
C VAL A 62 -4.89 -4.80 -1.28
N ALA A 63 -4.75 -5.94 -1.96
CA ALA A 63 -5.39 -7.19 -1.56
C ALA A 63 -4.35 -8.02 -0.79
N HIS A 64 -4.50 -8.11 0.53
CA HIS A 64 -3.65 -8.96 1.38
C HIS A 64 -4.20 -10.38 1.40
N ARG A 65 -3.33 -11.38 1.28
CA ARG A 65 -3.71 -12.81 1.22
C ARG A 65 -4.59 -13.24 2.39
N GLU A 66 -4.27 -12.76 3.59
CA GLU A 66 -5.01 -13.15 4.81
C GLU A 66 -6.11 -12.16 5.23
N HIS A 67 -5.95 -10.87 4.94
CA HIS A 67 -6.82 -9.81 5.47
C HIS A 67 -7.74 -9.19 4.39
N GLY A 68 -7.62 -9.66 3.15
CA GLY A 68 -8.38 -9.17 2.02
C GLY A 68 -8.05 -7.72 1.67
N MET A 69 -9.06 -7.00 1.19
CA MET A 69 -8.92 -5.61 0.75
C MET A 69 -8.54 -4.68 1.90
N CYS A 70 -7.38 -4.03 1.80
CA CYS A 70 -6.89 -3.04 2.74
C CYS A 70 -6.74 -1.66 2.09
N ARG A 71 -7.01 -0.61 2.86
CA ARG A 71 -6.56 0.75 2.55
C ARG A 71 -5.12 0.92 3.00
N THR A 72 -4.33 1.75 2.33
CA THR A 72 -2.97 2.05 2.79
C THR A 72 -2.84 3.49 3.28
N ASN A 73 -1.75 3.78 3.99
CA ASN A 73 -1.30 5.14 4.25
C ASN A 73 -0.52 5.77 3.08
N ILE A 74 -0.39 5.07 1.95
CA ILE A 74 0.36 5.52 0.78
C ILE A 74 -0.57 6.28 -0.17
N TRP A 75 -0.15 7.50 -0.50
CA TRP A 75 -0.78 8.37 -1.48
C TRP A 75 0.25 8.75 -2.53
N ILE A 76 -0.14 8.67 -3.80
CA ILE A 76 0.66 9.12 -4.95
C ILE A 76 -0.26 9.90 -5.87
N ASP A 77 0.24 10.98 -6.47
CA ASP A 77 -0.51 11.74 -7.47
C ASP A 77 -0.46 11.05 -8.86
N ASP A 78 -1.22 11.59 -9.81
CA ASP A 78 -1.31 11.04 -11.17
C ASP A 78 0.02 11.11 -11.93
N GLU A 79 0.85 12.13 -11.67
CA GLU A 79 2.16 12.27 -12.32
C GLU A 79 3.13 11.20 -11.82
N GLU A 80 3.20 11.01 -10.49
CA GLU A 80 4.00 9.98 -9.86
C GLU A 80 3.51 8.58 -10.26
N GLY A 81 2.19 8.34 -10.24
CA GLY A 81 1.58 7.08 -10.65
C GLY A 81 1.93 6.70 -12.09
N LEU A 82 1.81 7.65 -13.03
CA LEU A 82 2.20 7.45 -14.43
C LEU A 82 3.70 7.17 -14.58
N LYS A 83 4.55 7.87 -13.82
CA LYS A 83 6.00 7.66 -13.84
C LYS A 83 6.37 6.26 -13.33
N ILE A 84 5.79 5.83 -12.21
CA ILE A 84 6.01 4.48 -11.67
C ILE A 84 5.51 3.42 -12.65
N GLY A 85 4.33 3.61 -13.24
CA GLY A 85 3.78 2.69 -14.25
C GLY A 85 4.70 2.52 -15.47
N LYS A 86 5.26 3.62 -15.99
CA LYS A 86 6.26 3.58 -17.07
C LYS A 86 7.52 2.82 -16.67
N ASN A 87 8.01 3.03 -15.45
CA ASN A 87 9.19 2.33 -14.95
C ASN A 87 8.92 0.82 -14.84
N ILE A 88 7.78 0.41 -14.28
CA ILE A 88 7.39 -1.01 -14.21
C ILE A 88 7.34 -1.64 -15.61
N ALA A 89 6.68 -0.97 -16.56
CA ALA A 89 6.55 -1.45 -17.93
C ALA A 89 7.89 -1.58 -18.67
N ALA A 90 8.91 -0.80 -18.29
CA ALA A 90 10.24 -0.88 -18.89
C ALA A 90 11.09 -2.07 -18.40
N PHE A 91 10.67 -2.76 -17.33
CA PHE A 91 11.35 -3.94 -16.76
C PHE A 91 10.67 -5.27 -17.13
N THR A 92 9.67 -5.24 -18.02
CA THR A 92 9.01 -6.40 -18.64
C THR A 92 9.54 -6.59 -20.06
#